data_AF-A0A0G1TGM4-F1
#
_entry.id   AF-A0A0G1TGM4-F1
#
_cell.length_a   1.000
_cell.length_b   1.000
_cell.length_c   1.000
_cell.angle_alpha   90.00
_cell.angle_beta   90.00
_cell.angle_gamma   90.00
#
_symmetry.space_group_name_H-M   'P 1'
#
loop_
_entity.id
_entity.type
_entity.pdbx_description
1 polymer ?
#
loop_
_entity_poly.entity_id
_entity_poly.type
_entity_poly.pdbx_seq_one_letter_code
_entity_poly.pdbx_strand_id
1 'polypeptide(L)'
;MPSIRFGITFSHIHLNYLKIPIDGALDLVLEMGFSHLRLGSYWQELEKNKGVYNFSKLEDLLNRCEKTEQKVIMNVGVKSPRWREFYWPRYLKEKNFNNSEARKRTLLFIEKLVKTLKKFSCITHWQVENEPLDPSGQKNLTIPFDFLKKEVGLVRKLDNRPIILTLWANDLESRQLFFDVSSISDVIGLDLYYKQFMKSDKGKSFYEGPRTSD
;
A
#
# COMPACT_ATOMS: atom_id res chain seq x y z
N MET A 1 -8.72 -10.46 -27.03
CA MET A 1 -7.78 -10.34 -25.88
C MET A 1 -8.31 -9.27 -24.95
N PRO A 2 -8.29 -9.46 -23.61
CA PRO A 2 -8.64 -8.37 -22.71
C PRO A 2 -7.72 -7.17 -22.98
N SER A 3 -8.28 -5.96 -22.98
CA SER A 3 -7.49 -4.73 -23.18
C SER A 3 -6.55 -4.50 -21.99
N ILE A 4 -5.29 -4.18 -22.29
CA ILE A 4 -4.31 -3.81 -21.27
C ILE A 4 -4.76 -2.50 -20.63
N ARG A 5 -4.76 -2.46 -19.30
CA ARG A 5 -5.14 -1.30 -18.51
C ARG A 5 -3.92 -0.77 -17.77
N PHE A 6 -3.62 0.51 -17.96
CA PHE A 6 -2.52 1.18 -17.26
C PHE A 6 -3.06 1.87 -16.01
N GLY A 7 -2.35 1.74 -14.90
CA GLY A 7 -2.64 2.41 -13.64
C GLY A 7 -1.40 3.11 -13.10
N ILE A 8 -1.60 3.96 -12.09
CA ILE A 8 -0.51 4.74 -11.48
C ILE A 8 -0.65 4.77 -9.95
N THR A 9 0.46 4.76 -9.24
CA THR A 9 0.48 5.01 -7.79
C THR A 9 0.74 6.50 -7.52
N PHE A 10 -0.18 7.13 -6.80
CA PHE A 10 -0.03 8.52 -6.36
C PHE A 10 0.28 8.58 -4.86
N SER A 11 1.43 9.18 -4.54
CA SER A 11 1.97 9.24 -3.18
C SER A 11 2.19 10.68 -2.75
N HIS A 12 1.25 11.22 -1.97
CA HIS A 12 1.33 12.60 -1.49
C HIS A 12 2.55 12.84 -0.58
N ILE A 13 2.98 11.85 0.20
CA ILE A 13 4.21 11.96 1.00
C ILE A 13 5.46 12.08 0.13
N HIS A 14 5.48 11.44 -1.04
CA HIS A 14 6.62 11.49 -1.94
C HIS A 14 6.66 12.82 -2.67
N LEU A 15 5.50 13.34 -3.06
CA LEU A 15 5.39 14.70 -3.59
C LEU A 15 5.86 15.75 -2.57
N ASN A 16 5.48 15.61 -1.30
CA ASN A 16 5.98 16.47 -0.22
C ASN A 16 7.51 16.39 -0.09
N TYR A 17 8.09 15.19 -0.16
CA TYR A 17 9.55 14.99 -0.14
C TYR A 17 10.23 15.70 -1.33
N LEU A 18 9.63 15.62 -2.53
CA LEU A 18 10.11 16.28 -3.74
C LEU A 18 9.76 17.77 -3.81
N LYS A 19 9.03 18.31 -2.83
CA LYS A 19 8.49 19.69 -2.83
C LYS A 19 7.62 20.01 -4.06
N ILE A 20 6.87 19.02 -4.54
CA ILE A 20 5.91 19.18 -5.64
C ILE A 20 4.51 19.45 -5.05
N PRO A 21 3.79 20.49 -5.53
CA PRO A 21 2.42 20.75 -5.08
C PRO A 21 1.50 19.55 -5.37
N ILE A 22 0.89 19.01 -4.31
CA ILE A 22 0.02 17.83 -4.40
C ILE A 22 -1.18 18.08 -5.31
N ASP A 23 -1.80 19.26 -5.20
CA ASP A 23 -3.07 19.51 -5.86
C ASP A 23 -2.92 19.52 -7.38
N GLY A 24 -1.96 20.29 -7.91
CA GLY A 24 -1.66 20.32 -9.34
C GLY A 24 -1.09 19.01 -9.86
N ALA A 25 -0.32 18.26 -9.06
CA ALA A 25 0.14 16.94 -9.46
C ALA A 25 -1.02 15.94 -9.61
N LEU A 26 -2.03 16.02 -8.73
CA LEU A 26 -3.23 15.18 -8.85
C LEU A 26 -4.06 15.59 -10.08
N ASP A 27 -4.19 16.88 -10.40
CA ASP A 27 -4.95 17.32 -11.59
C ASP A 27 -4.34 16.71 -12.86
N LEU A 28 -3.02 16.83 -13.01
CA LEU A 28 -2.28 16.25 -14.13
C LEU A 28 -2.47 14.72 -14.21
N VAL A 29 -2.43 14.02 -13.08
CA VAL A 29 -2.61 12.56 -13.06
C VAL A 29 -4.03 12.15 -13.43
N LEU A 30 -5.04 12.92 -13.04
CA LEU A 30 -6.43 12.66 -13.41
C LEU A 30 -6.67 12.93 -14.91
N GLU A 31 -6.00 13.93 -15.49
CA GLU A 31 -6.06 14.23 -16.93
C GLU A 31 -5.36 13.18 -17.82
N MET A 32 -4.37 12.46 -17.28
CA MET A 32 -3.64 11.42 -18.03
C MET A 32 -4.48 10.19 -18.39
N GLY A 33 -5.68 10.03 -17.83
CA GLY A 33 -6.61 8.96 -18.22
C GLY A 33 -6.20 7.56 -17.79
N PHE A 34 -5.47 7.42 -16.68
CA PHE A 34 -5.14 6.11 -16.12
C PHE A 34 -6.40 5.36 -15.67
N SER A 35 -6.44 4.06 -15.94
CA SER A 35 -7.59 3.22 -15.58
C SER A 35 -7.83 3.15 -14.07
N HIS A 36 -6.76 3.18 -13.28
CA HIS A 36 -6.80 3.11 -11.82
C HIS A 36 -5.71 3.99 -11.20
N LEU A 37 -6.07 4.64 -10.11
CA LEU A 37 -5.17 5.39 -9.24
C LEU A 37 -5.01 4.61 -7.94
N ARG A 38 -3.78 4.20 -7.60
CA ARG A 38 -3.47 3.58 -6.30
C ARG A 38 -3.05 4.65 -5.30
N LEU A 39 -3.73 4.69 -4.15
CA LEU A 39 -3.46 5.62 -3.04
C LEU A 39 -2.98 4.85 -1.80
N GLY A 40 -2.01 5.42 -1.08
CA GLY A 40 -1.46 4.86 0.17
C GLY A 40 -2.07 5.47 1.43
N SER A 41 -2.33 4.66 2.45
CA SER A 41 -2.76 5.11 3.77
C SER A 41 -1.59 5.21 4.75
N TYR A 42 -0.86 6.32 4.69
CA TYR A 42 0.33 6.53 5.53
C TYR A 42 -0.04 6.74 7.01
N TRP A 43 -0.19 5.64 7.77
CA TRP A 43 -0.74 5.64 9.13
C TRP A 43 -0.08 6.67 10.06
N GLN A 44 1.24 6.84 9.98
CA GLN A 44 1.98 7.83 10.75
C GLN A 44 1.45 9.27 10.60
N GLU A 45 0.92 9.65 9.43
CA GLU A 45 0.33 10.97 9.19
C GLU A 45 -1.15 11.04 9.60
N LEU A 46 -1.86 9.92 9.48
CA LEU A 46 -3.30 9.81 9.71
C LEU A 46 -3.64 9.68 11.21
N GLU A 47 -2.72 9.19 12.04
CA GLU A 47 -2.88 9.10 13.49
C GLU A 47 -1.61 9.62 14.19
N LYS A 48 -1.36 10.93 14.10
CA LYS A 48 -0.16 11.54 14.71
C LYS A 48 -0.13 11.37 16.23
N ASN A 49 -1.30 11.52 16.86
CA ASN A 49 -1.50 11.34 18.30
C ASN A 49 -2.41 10.13 18.52
N LYS A 50 -2.08 9.30 19.52
CA LYS A 50 -2.79 8.07 19.85
C LYS A 50 -4.29 8.31 20.00
N GLY A 51 -5.10 7.65 19.18
CA GLY A 51 -6.56 7.74 19.17
C GLY A 51 -7.15 8.93 18.40
N VAL A 52 -6.33 9.84 17.88
CA VAL A 52 -6.77 11.02 17.14
C VAL A 52 -6.47 10.83 15.66
N TYR A 53 -7.52 10.50 14.91
CA TYR A 53 -7.43 10.26 13.48
C TYR A 53 -7.77 11.52 12.68
N ASN A 54 -6.99 11.80 11.64
CA ASN A 54 -7.28 12.83 10.66
C ASN A 54 -7.14 12.24 9.26
N PHE A 55 -8.27 12.04 8.59
CA PHE A 55 -8.35 11.51 7.23
C PHE A 55 -8.55 12.60 6.17
N SER A 56 -8.57 13.89 6.54
CA SER A 56 -9.01 14.98 5.66
C SER A 56 -8.25 15.05 4.35
N LYS A 57 -6.92 14.83 4.37
CA LYS A 57 -6.12 14.81 3.14
C LYS A 57 -6.47 13.63 2.23
N LEU A 58 -6.74 12.43 2.77
CA LEU A 58 -7.21 11.31 1.95
C LEU A 58 -8.63 11.55 1.42
N GLU A 59 -9.52 12.08 2.25
CA GLU A 59 -10.88 12.43 1.84
C GLU A 59 -10.87 13.48 0.73
N ASP A 60 -10.00 14.49 0.81
CA ASP A 60 -9.80 15.51 -0.24
C ASP A 60 -9.35 14.88 -1.58
N LEU A 61 -8.35 14.00 -1.55
CA LEU A 61 -7.89 13.27 -2.75
C LEU A 61 -9.02 12.39 -3.34
N LEU A 62 -9.76 11.67 -2.49
CA LEU A 62 -10.85 10.78 -2.91
C LEU A 62 -12.05 11.55 -3.46
N ASN A 63 -12.40 12.69 -2.87
CA ASN A 63 -13.44 13.58 -3.39
C ASN A 63 -13.13 14.04 -4.81
N ARG A 64 -11.85 14.37 -5.09
CA ARG A 64 -11.42 14.75 -6.44
C ARG A 64 -11.50 13.58 -7.41
N CYS A 65 -11.07 12.39 -6.99
CA CYS A 65 -11.22 11.18 -7.79
C CYS A 65 -12.69 10.84 -8.08
N GLU A 66 -13.58 11.03 -7.11
CA GLU A 66 -15.01 10.75 -7.28
C GLU A 66 -15.66 11.73 -8.25
N LYS A 67 -15.31 13.02 -8.19
CA LYS A 67 -15.78 14.04 -9.13
C LYS A 67 -15.35 13.80 -10.57
N THR A 68 -14.20 13.15 -10.78
CA THR A 68 -13.67 12.82 -12.11
C THR A 68 -13.90 11.35 -12.49
N GLU A 69 -14.70 10.62 -11.72
CA GLU A 69 -14.98 9.18 -11.92
C GLU A 69 -13.72 8.30 -11.99
N GLN A 70 -12.59 8.77 -11.44
CA GLN A 70 -11.34 8.04 -11.38
C GLN A 70 -11.48 6.85 -10.42
N LYS A 71 -11.26 5.64 -10.93
CA LYS A 71 -11.24 4.43 -10.10
C LYS A 71 -10.01 4.41 -9.22
N VAL A 72 -10.22 4.09 -7.95
CA VAL A 72 -9.18 4.07 -6.92
C VAL A 72 -8.98 2.66 -6.38
N ILE A 73 -7.71 2.29 -6.21
CA ILE A 73 -7.25 1.18 -5.37
C ILE A 73 -6.73 1.81 -4.08
N MET A 74 -7.42 1.59 -2.96
CA MET A 74 -7.04 2.18 -1.69
C MET A 74 -6.24 1.18 -0.86
N ASN A 75 -4.96 1.45 -0.63
CA ASN A 75 -4.14 0.65 0.26
C ASN A 75 -4.50 0.92 1.73
N VAL A 76 -4.52 -0.13 2.54
CA VAL A 76 -4.83 -0.10 3.97
C VAL A 76 -3.82 -0.97 4.73
N GLY A 77 -3.52 -0.59 5.97
CA GLY A 77 -2.53 -1.31 6.78
C GLY A 77 -1.31 -0.46 7.11
N VAL A 78 -0.32 -1.05 7.76
CA VAL A 78 0.88 -0.32 8.22
C VAL A 78 1.95 -0.19 7.14
N LYS A 79 1.99 -1.11 6.19
CA LYS A 79 2.88 -1.13 5.03
C LYS A 79 2.15 -0.53 3.82
N SER A 80 2.64 0.62 3.36
CA SER A 80 2.05 1.39 2.26
C SER A 80 3.08 1.68 1.16
N PRO A 81 2.64 2.07 -0.05
CA PRO A 81 3.53 2.32 -1.17
C PRO A 81 4.54 3.45 -0.90
N ARG A 82 5.78 3.26 -1.36
CA ARG A 82 6.98 4.13 -1.20
C ARG A 82 7.74 3.89 0.10
N TRP A 83 9.03 4.25 0.07
CA TRP A 83 9.90 4.25 1.24
C TRP A 83 9.37 5.23 2.31
N ARG A 84 9.33 4.88 3.60
CA ARG A 84 10.00 3.77 4.30
C ARG A 84 9.21 2.46 4.39
N GLU A 85 8.15 2.33 3.60
CA GLU A 85 7.20 1.21 3.52
C GLU A 85 6.34 1.04 4.78
N PHE A 86 6.95 0.94 5.96
CA PHE A 86 6.22 0.85 7.24
C PHE A 86 5.97 2.22 7.87
N TYR A 87 4.71 2.64 7.93
CA TYR A 87 4.27 3.95 8.41
C TYR A 87 3.73 3.90 9.83
N TRP A 88 4.48 3.30 10.76
CA TRP A 88 4.11 3.28 12.18
C TRP A 88 4.04 4.70 12.77
N PRO A 89 2.96 5.07 13.50
CA PRO A 89 2.92 6.29 14.29
C PRO A 89 4.12 6.47 15.20
N ARG A 90 4.53 7.73 15.41
CA ARG A 90 5.68 8.06 16.26
C ARG A 90 5.46 7.69 17.73
N TYR A 91 4.21 7.70 18.19
CA TYR A 91 3.86 7.38 19.57
C TYR A 91 4.03 5.89 19.92
N LEU A 92 4.10 4.99 18.91
CA LEU A 92 4.33 3.57 19.15
C LEU A 92 5.81 3.34 19.45
N LYS A 93 6.09 2.92 20.69
CA LYS A 93 7.45 2.62 21.16
C LYS A 93 8.04 1.39 20.47
N GLU A 94 7.26 0.31 20.39
CA GLU A 94 7.65 -0.95 19.77
C GLU A 94 6.91 -1.14 18.44
N LYS A 95 7.68 -1.18 17.34
CA LYS A 95 7.18 -1.20 15.96
C LYS A 95 7.48 -2.54 15.30
N ASN A 96 6.82 -3.58 15.79
CA ASN A 96 6.94 -4.95 15.29
C ASN A 96 5.68 -5.75 15.65
N PHE A 97 5.47 -6.88 14.98
CA PHE A 97 4.27 -7.71 15.18
C PHE A 97 4.36 -8.69 16.37
N ASN A 98 5.48 -8.76 17.08
CA ASN A 98 5.54 -9.48 18.37
C ASN A 98 4.89 -8.66 19.50
N ASN A 99 4.79 -7.34 19.34
CA ASN A 99 4.13 -6.45 20.27
C ASN A 99 2.60 -6.49 20.10
N SER A 100 1.88 -6.82 21.18
CA SER A 100 0.41 -6.94 21.17
C SER A 100 -0.32 -5.61 20.95
N GLU A 101 0.20 -4.50 21.50
CA GLU A 101 -0.36 -3.16 21.29
C GLU A 101 -0.18 -2.73 19.83
N ALA A 102 0.97 -3.01 19.21
CA ALA A 102 1.20 -2.72 17.79
C ALA A 102 0.16 -3.45 16.91
N ARG A 103 -0.01 -4.76 17.09
CA ARG A 103 -1.04 -5.56 16.38
C ARG A 103 -2.44 -5.00 16.59
N LYS A 104 -2.82 -4.73 17.84
CA LYS A 104 -4.14 -4.19 18.20
C LYS A 104 -4.39 -2.83 17.54
N ARG A 105 -3.37 -1.97 17.53
CA ARG A 105 -3.43 -0.63 16.95
C ARG A 105 -3.50 -0.67 15.42
N THR A 106 -2.79 -1.58 14.76
CA THR A 106 -2.89 -1.76 13.31
C THR A 106 -4.31 -2.15 12.92
N LEU A 107 -4.92 -3.13 13.61
CA LEU A 107 -6.31 -3.52 13.34
C LEU A 107 -7.30 -2.37 13.60
N LEU A 108 -7.11 -1.59 14.68
CA LEU A 108 -7.95 -0.42 14.96
C LEU A 108 -7.80 0.65 13.87
N PHE A 109 -6.58 0.88 13.38
CA PHE A 109 -6.33 1.82 12.29
C PHE A 109 -7.03 1.37 11.00
N ILE A 110 -6.87 0.10 10.60
CA ILE A 110 -7.55 -0.48 9.43
C ILE A 110 -9.07 -0.32 9.58
N GLU A 111 -9.62 -0.65 10.76
CA GLU A 111 -11.05 -0.52 11.01
C GLU A 111 -11.54 0.92 10.83
N LYS A 112 -10.85 1.90 11.44
CA LYS A 112 -11.21 3.32 11.34
C LYS A 112 -11.09 3.83 9.92
N LEU A 113 -10.01 3.50 9.23
CA LEU A 113 -9.76 3.90 7.85
C LEU A 113 -10.85 3.38 6.91
N VAL A 114 -11.12 2.07 6.93
CA VAL A 114 -12.13 1.46 6.04
C VAL A 114 -13.53 1.99 6.36
N LYS A 115 -13.90 2.09 7.65
CA LYS A 115 -15.21 2.66 8.04
C LYS A 115 -15.40 4.09 7.55
N THR A 116 -14.36 4.92 7.59
CA THR A 116 -14.42 6.32 7.12
C THR A 116 -14.47 6.41 5.61
N LEU A 117 -13.61 5.65 4.91
CA LEU A 117 -13.39 5.83 3.48
C LEU A 117 -14.32 4.99 2.60
N LYS A 118 -15.00 3.97 3.12
CA LYS A 118 -15.91 3.13 2.30
C LYS A 118 -17.09 3.87 1.67
N LYS A 119 -17.40 5.08 2.14
CA LYS A 119 -18.42 5.96 1.55
C LYS A 119 -18.07 6.44 0.13
N PHE A 120 -16.78 6.49 -0.22
CA PHE A 120 -16.33 6.93 -1.54
C PHE A 120 -16.54 5.82 -2.56
N SER A 121 -17.43 6.06 -3.53
CA SER A 121 -17.77 5.08 -4.57
C SER A 121 -16.63 4.85 -5.56
N CYS A 122 -15.74 5.84 -5.72
CA CYS A 122 -14.54 5.75 -6.55
C CYS A 122 -13.55 4.69 -6.07
N ILE A 123 -13.58 4.29 -4.79
CA ILE A 123 -12.81 3.14 -4.32
C ILE A 123 -13.44 1.88 -4.90
N THR A 124 -12.68 1.20 -5.75
CA THR A 124 -13.13 -0.04 -6.40
C THR A 124 -12.53 -1.28 -5.76
N HIS A 125 -11.35 -1.14 -5.13
CA HIS A 125 -10.62 -2.23 -4.51
C HIS A 125 -9.91 -1.76 -3.24
N TRP A 126 -9.77 -2.67 -2.29
CA TRP A 126 -8.94 -2.50 -1.10
C TRP A 126 -7.65 -3.29 -1.26
N GLN A 127 -6.49 -2.63 -1.25
CA GLN A 127 -5.21 -3.34 -1.19
C GLN A 127 -4.79 -3.48 0.27
N VAL A 128 -4.80 -4.69 0.82
CA VAL A 128 -4.36 -4.93 2.20
C VAL A 128 -2.85 -5.06 2.22
N GLU A 129 -2.19 -4.12 2.92
CA GLU A 129 -0.75 -4.01 3.03
C GLU A 129 -0.05 -3.82 1.65
N ASN A 130 1.25 -3.57 1.66
CA ASN A 130 2.07 -3.48 0.43
C ASN A 130 3.14 -4.57 0.49
N GLU A 131 3.03 -5.61 -0.33
CA GLU A 131 3.94 -6.75 -0.31
C GLU A 131 4.14 -7.28 1.12
N PRO A 132 3.05 -7.65 1.84
CA PRO A 132 3.06 -7.87 3.29
C PRO A 132 4.09 -8.88 3.76
N LEU A 133 4.29 -9.94 2.98
CA LEU A 133 5.18 -11.03 3.34
C LEU A 133 6.63 -10.69 3.02
N ASP A 134 6.90 -9.66 2.23
CA ASP A 134 8.24 -9.30 1.77
C ASP A 134 9.07 -8.58 2.85
N PRO A 135 10.31 -9.03 3.14
CA PRO A 135 11.19 -8.41 4.13
C PRO A 135 11.86 -7.12 3.60
N SER A 136 11.11 -6.30 2.90
CA SER A 136 11.52 -4.98 2.44
C SER A 136 11.31 -3.91 3.53
N GLY A 137 11.93 -2.75 3.33
CA GLY A 137 11.82 -1.64 4.26
C GLY A 137 12.85 -1.68 5.39
N GLN A 138 12.53 -1.03 6.50
CA GLN A 138 13.43 -0.99 7.65
C GLN A 138 13.43 -2.33 8.41
N LYS A 139 14.63 -2.78 8.81
CA LYS A 139 14.83 -3.92 9.70
C LYS A 139 14.31 -5.26 9.14
N ASN A 140 14.15 -5.37 7.82
CA ASN A 140 13.67 -6.58 7.14
C ASN A 140 12.35 -7.11 7.76
N LEU A 141 11.47 -6.19 8.15
CA LEU A 141 10.22 -6.54 8.82
C LEU A 141 9.24 -7.14 7.79
N THR A 142 8.63 -8.26 8.15
CA THR A 142 7.51 -8.86 7.42
C THR A 142 6.24 -8.80 8.26
N ILE A 143 5.10 -8.88 7.60
CA ILE A 143 3.80 -9.05 8.24
C ILE A 143 3.57 -10.56 8.39
N PRO A 144 3.45 -11.09 9.63
CA PRO A 144 3.18 -12.50 9.83
C PRO A 144 1.89 -12.92 9.12
N PHE A 145 1.92 -14.06 8.42
CA PHE A 145 0.77 -14.50 7.62
C PHE A 145 -0.49 -14.71 8.46
N ASP A 146 -0.38 -15.18 9.70
CA ASP A 146 -1.51 -15.30 10.64
C ASP A 146 -2.14 -13.93 10.95
N PHE A 147 -1.33 -12.87 11.00
CA PHE A 147 -1.80 -11.52 11.21
C PHE A 147 -2.39 -10.91 9.95
N LEU A 148 -1.76 -11.11 8.78
CA LEU A 148 -2.32 -10.70 7.49
C LEU A 148 -3.72 -11.28 7.27
N LYS A 149 -3.95 -12.55 7.62
CA LYS A 149 -5.29 -13.17 7.58
C LYS A 149 -6.33 -12.41 8.42
N LYS A 150 -5.92 -11.88 9.58
CA LYS A 150 -6.79 -11.07 10.45
C LYS A 150 -7.10 -9.71 9.82
N GLU A 151 -6.11 -9.09 9.19
CA GLU A 151 -6.27 -7.80 8.49
C GLU A 151 -7.22 -7.93 7.30
N VAL A 152 -7.00 -8.92 6.44
CA VAL A 152 -7.89 -9.25 5.32
C VAL A 152 -9.31 -9.58 5.81
N GLY A 153 -9.42 -10.44 6.83
CA GLY A 153 -10.70 -10.81 7.41
C GLY A 153 -11.45 -9.63 8.03
N LEU A 154 -10.73 -8.63 8.58
CA LEU A 154 -11.32 -7.41 9.08
C LEU A 154 -11.84 -6.53 7.94
N VAL A 155 -11.06 -6.29 6.89
CA VAL A 155 -11.50 -5.48 5.74
C VAL A 155 -12.74 -6.10 5.10
N ARG A 156 -12.74 -7.43 4.88
CA ARG A 156 -13.86 -8.17 4.30
C ARG A 156 -15.15 -8.09 5.13
N LYS A 157 -15.04 -7.92 6.45
CA LYS A 157 -16.20 -7.71 7.34
C LYS A 157 -16.77 -6.29 7.27
N LEU A 158 -15.96 -5.31 6.86
CA LEU A 158 -16.32 -3.90 6.89
C LEU A 158 -16.87 -3.39 5.54
N ASP A 159 -16.46 -4.03 4.44
CA ASP A 159 -16.79 -3.69 3.06
C ASP A 159 -16.68 -4.93 2.14
N ASN A 160 -17.54 -5.01 1.12
CA ASN A 160 -17.65 -6.14 0.19
C ASN A 160 -16.85 -5.96 -1.10
N ARG A 161 -16.17 -4.82 -1.29
CA ARG A 161 -15.32 -4.57 -2.46
C ARG A 161 -14.14 -5.56 -2.51
N PRO A 162 -13.66 -5.95 -3.70
CA PRO A 162 -12.58 -6.92 -3.84
C PRO A 162 -11.29 -6.50 -3.13
N ILE A 163 -10.60 -7.48 -2.54
CA ILE A 163 -9.34 -7.32 -1.83
C ILE A 163 -8.18 -7.73 -2.74
N ILE A 164 -7.21 -6.82 -2.87
CA ILE A 164 -5.93 -7.05 -3.54
C ILE A 164 -4.86 -7.36 -2.48
N LEU A 165 -4.07 -8.40 -2.73
CA LEU A 165 -2.78 -8.60 -2.07
C LEU A 165 -1.67 -8.56 -3.12
N THR A 166 -0.55 -7.91 -2.80
CA THR A 166 0.61 -7.85 -3.71
C THR A 166 1.75 -8.75 -3.22
N LEU A 167 2.50 -9.29 -4.15
CA LEU A 167 3.68 -10.12 -3.92
C LEU A 167 4.86 -9.58 -4.72
N TRP A 168 6.04 -9.63 -4.11
CA TRP A 168 7.27 -9.32 -4.81
C TRP A 168 7.63 -10.47 -5.76
N ALA A 169 7.46 -10.23 -7.06
CA ALA A 169 7.57 -11.27 -8.08
C ALA A 169 9.00 -11.74 -8.31
N ASN A 170 10.00 -10.88 -8.04
CA ASN A 170 11.41 -11.15 -8.27
C ASN A 170 11.98 -12.36 -7.51
N ASP A 171 11.31 -12.79 -6.44
CA ASP A 171 11.70 -13.95 -5.62
C ASP A 171 10.50 -14.86 -5.32
N LEU A 172 9.45 -14.81 -6.14
CA LEU A 172 8.20 -15.52 -5.86
C LEU A 172 8.37 -17.05 -5.93
N GLU A 173 9.18 -17.54 -6.86
CA GLU A 173 9.44 -18.97 -7.06
C GLU A 173 10.07 -19.61 -5.81
N SER A 174 11.09 -18.98 -5.24
CA SER A 174 11.80 -19.51 -4.07
C SER A 174 10.94 -19.52 -2.81
N ARG A 175 10.00 -18.57 -2.70
CA ARG A 175 9.20 -18.32 -1.50
C ARG A 175 7.87 -19.06 -1.48
N GLN A 176 7.38 -19.54 -2.62
CA GLN A 176 6.16 -20.34 -2.75
C GLN A 176 4.88 -19.69 -2.13
N LEU A 177 4.82 -18.35 -2.06
CA LEU A 177 3.75 -17.62 -1.36
C LEU A 177 2.44 -17.49 -2.13
N PHE A 178 2.43 -17.88 -3.40
CA PHE A 178 1.30 -17.63 -4.30
C PHE A 178 0.00 -18.27 -3.80
N PHE A 179 0.05 -19.55 -3.41
CA PHE A 179 -1.14 -20.28 -2.96
C PHE A 179 -1.69 -19.73 -1.65
N ASP A 180 -0.81 -19.41 -0.70
CA ASP A 180 -1.18 -18.82 0.58
C ASP A 180 -1.93 -17.50 0.38
N VAL A 181 -1.38 -16.59 -0.44
CA VAL A 181 -2.00 -15.30 -0.73
C VAL A 181 -3.29 -15.47 -1.53
N SER A 182 -3.32 -16.36 -2.53
CA SER A 182 -4.51 -16.63 -3.35
C SER A 182 -5.70 -17.13 -2.52
N SER A 183 -5.45 -17.80 -1.40
CA SER A 183 -6.50 -18.34 -0.55
C SER A 183 -7.28 -17.28 0.23
N ILE A 184 -6.74 -16.05 0.32
CA ILE A 184 -7.31 -14.96 1.12
C ILE A 184 -7.57 -13.66 0.35
N SER A 185 -7.08 -13.51 -0.88
CA SER A 185 -7.35 -12.35 -1.75
C SER A 185 -8.29 -12.66 -2.89
N ASP A 186 -8.97 -11.64 -3.42
CA ASP A 186 -9.79 -11.76 -4.63
C ASP A 186 -8.93 -11.48 -5.90
N VAL A 187 -7.87 -10.68 -5.75
CA VAL A 187 -6.94 -10.31 -6.82
C VAL A 187 -5.51 -10.36 -6.29
N ILE A 188 -4.60 -10.94 -7.08
CA ILE A 188 -3.17 -11.00 -6.77
C ILE A 188 -2.44 -10.01 -7.67
N GLY A 189 -1.71 -9.07 -7.06
CA GLY A 189 -0.78 -8.19 -7.74
C GLY A 189 0.65 -8.73 -7.66
N LEU A 190 1.39 -8.62 -8.75
CA LEU A 190 2.79 -9.02 -8.82
C LEU A 190 3.65 -7.79 -9.08
N ASP A 191 4.51 -7.46 -8.14
CA ASP A 191 5.44 -6.34 -8.22
C ASP A 191 6.77 -6.85 -8.78
N LEU A 192 7.11 -6.44 -10.00
CA LEU A 192 8.32 -6.88 -10.72
C LEU A 192 9.25 -5.69 -10.99
N TYR A 193 10.49 -5.80 -10.54
CA TYR A 193 11.55 -4.83 -10.78
C TYR A 193 12.63 -5.45 -11.66
N TYR A 194 12.67 -5.05 -12.94
CA TYR A 194 13.66 -5.57 -13.89
C TYR A 194 15.11 -5.19 -13.54
N LYS A 195 15.30 -4.09 -12.82
CA LYS A 195 16.61 -3.64 -12.32
C LYS A 195 16.47 -3.15 -10.89
N GLN A 196 17.13 -3.81 -9.96
CA GLN A 196 17.16 -3.46 -8.54
C GLN A 196 18.49 -2.85 -8.17
N PHE A 197 18.47 -1.82 -7.33
CA PHE A 197 19.70 -1.20 -6.84
C PHE A 197 20.47 -2.17 -5.95
N MET A 198 21.75 -2.39 -6.26
CA MET A 198 22.63 -3.27 -5.49
C MET A 198 23.54 -2.47 -4.56
N LYS A 199 24.31 -1.55 -5.13
CA LYS A 199 25.29 -0.73 -4.40
C LYS A 199 25.67 0.49 -5.21
N SER A 200 26.22 1.49 -4.52
CA SER A 200 26.97 2.56 -5.15
C SER A 200 28.46 2.34 -4.91
N ASP A 201 29.25 2.41 -5.97
CA ASP A 201 30.71 2.41 -5.90
C ASP A 201 31.26 3.56 -6.77
N LYS A 202 32.12 4.39 -6.18
CA LYS A 202 32.70 5.60 -6.79
C LYS A 202 31.69 6.49 -7.54
N GLY A 203 30.52 6.72 -6.94
CA GLY A 203 29.45 7.55 -7.52
C GLY A 203 28.65 6.89 -8.64
N LYS A 204 28.93 5.63 -8.99
CA LYS A 204 28.12 4.83 -9.91
C LYS A 204 27.21 3.88 -9.14
N SER A 205 25.93 3.87 -9.49
CA SER A 205 24.95 2.92 -8.96
C SER A 205 24.89 1.68 -9.84
N PHE A 206 25.01 0.52 -9.22
CA PHE A 206 24.93 -0.78 -9.88
C PHE A 206 23.55 -1.38 -9.66
N TYR A 207 23.01 -2.00 -10.71
CA TYR A 207 21.69 -2.62 -10.68
C TYR A 207 21.75 -4.04 -11.24
N GLU A 208 20.95 -4.94 -10.68
CA GLU A 208 20.86 -6.34 -11.10
C GLU A 208 19.40 -6.73 -11.35
N GLY A 209 19.17 -7.69 -12.24
CA GLY A 209 17.84 -8.25 -12.51
C GLY A 209 17.40 -9.28 -11.47
N PRO A 210 16.20 -9.87 -11.62
CA PRO A 210 15.77 -11.01 -10.81
C PRO A 210 16.80 -12.16 -10.92
N ARG A 211 17.10 -12.85 -9.81
CA ARG A 211 18.13 -13.91 -9.76
C ARG A 211 17.79 -15.16 -10.57
N THR A 212 16.54 -15.32 -10.98
CA THR A 212 16.03 -16.48 -11.74
C THR A 212 15.72 -16.16 -13.19
N SER A 213 16.18 -15.02 -13.72
CA SER A 213 15.92 -14.62 -15.11
C SER A 213 16.88 -15.23 -16.14
N ASP A 214 17.34 -16.46 -15.92
CA ASP A 214 18.21 -17.21 -16.83
C ASP A 214 17.44 -17.71 -18.07
#